data_AF-A0A935ZR71-F1
#
_entry.id   AF-A0A935ZR71-F1
#
_cell.length_a   1.000
_cell.length_b   1.000
_cell.length_c   1.000
_cell.angle_alpha   90.00
_cell.angle_beta   90.00
_cell.angle_gamma   90.00
#
_symmetry.space_group_name_H-M   'P 1'
#
loop_
_entity.id
_entity.type
_entity.pdbx_description
1 polymer ?
#
loop_
_entity_poly.entity_id
_entity_poly.type
_entity_poly.pdbx_seq_one_letter_code
_entity_poly.pdbx_strand_id
1 'polypeptide(L)'
;MRLPLVHPPPSAPAEVANCDHLARLAAAARGLPLGAAAAAIASPRSRGRHGNALQWHLGLSPHDARAEPDWERRIEIKLLTVWRTRAGLVCDKLKVCDGDIDPWRKLDNVLFVLADRLTRVVVGHRFVTRDGDRHTSLVAAWRADTHFDAPALFVEARDGEGGARPAYYVAAAWLAAHVLPTDLSGVFAGLRGAARSGDPLLAVADEGSGGAITCPRCGAAIGFDPEALRRRGAVPAHHGLPLAAPCATREHVVLSRSRLLVNDVLGADDTLATLQSVVRHDRLTRLADHGAEPDDHRH
;
A
#
# COMPACT_ATOMS: atom_id res chain seq x y z
N MET A 1 -9.75 -20.74 -6.02
CA MET A 1 -9.10 -22.04 -5.73
C MET A 1 -7.59 -21.84 -5.71
N ARG A 2 -6.85 -22.50 -4.81
CA ARG A 2 -5.37 -22.52 -4.89
C ARG A 2 -4.96 -23.59 -5.89
N LEU A 3 -3.97 -23.27 -6.71
CA LEU A 3 -3.44 -24.13 -7.76
C LEU A 3 -1.95 -24.37 -7.48
N PRO A 4 -1.39 -25.50 -7.95
CA PRO A 4 0.04 -25.73 -7.89
C PRO A 4 0.81 -24.64 -8.65
N LEU A 5 2.08 -24.44 -8.26
CA LEU A 5 2.97 -23.56 -9.00
C LEU A 5 3.21 -24.13 -10.41
N VAL A 6 3.39 -23.25 -11.40
CA VAL A 6 3.64 -23.62 -12.80
C VAL A 6 5.11 -23.45 -13.18
N HIS A 7 5.77 -22.44 -12.61
CA HIS A 7 7.17 -22.14 -12.87
C HIS A 7 8.08 -22.86 -11.86
N PRO A 8 9.04 -23.69 -12.32
CA PRO A 8 9.96 -24.40 -11.43
C PRO A 8 10.86 -23.41 -10.68
N PRO A 9 11.22 -23.69 -9.42
CA PRO A 9 12.09 -22.82 -8.65
C PRO A 9 13.51 -22.78 -9.25
N PRO A 10 14.19 -21.63 -9.19
CA PRO A 10 15.59 -21.54 -9.55
C PRO A 10 16.45 -22.35 -8.58
N SER A 11 17.54 -22.94 -9.08
CA SER A 11 18.48 -23.72 -8.29
C SER A 11 19.33 -22.88 -7.33
N ALA A 12 19.46 -21.58 -7.61
CA ALA A 12 20.29 -20.66 -6.83
C ALA A 12 19.45 -19.56 -6.14
N PRO A 13 19.95 -19.06 -4.99
CA PRO A 13 19.54 -17.77 -4.44
C PRO A 13 19.69 -16.63 -5.44
N ALA A 14 18.96 -15.55 -5.23
CA ALA A 14 19.15 -14.33 -6.00
C ALA A 14 20.45 -13.62 -5.59
N GLU A 15 21.11 -12.98 -6.55
CA GLU A 15 22.13 -11.98 -6.26
C GLU A 15 21.45 -10.69 -5.78
N VAL A 16 22.07 -10.05 -4.78
CA VAL A 16 21.57 -8.79 -4.24
C VAL A 16 21.65 -7.71 -5.32
N ALA A 17 20.54 -7.05 -5.59
CA ALA A 17 20.49 -5.85 -6.43
C ALA A 17 19.93 -4.69 -5.61
N ASN A 18 20.76 -3.69 -5.38
CA ASN A 18 20.39 -2.46 -4.69
C ASN A 18 20.50 -1.27 -5.65
N CYS A 19 19.80 -0.19 -5.31
CA CYS A 19 19.94 1.10 -5.96
C CYS A 19 19.78 2.19 -4.91
N ASP A 20 20.84 2.96 -4.70
CA ASP A 20 20.87 4.03 -3.71
C ASP A 20 19.83 5.12 -4.02
N HIS A 21 19.63 5.43 -5.30
CA HIS A 21 18.63 6.42 -5.71
C HIS A 21 17.20 5.95 -5.38
N LEU A 22 16.87 4.71 -5.73
CA LEU A 22 15.57 4.12 -5.39
C LEU A 22 15.36 4.04 -3.87
N ALA A 23 16.40 3.72 -3.10
CA ALA A 23 16.35 3.72 -1.64
C ALA A 23 16.05 5.13 -1.07
N ARG A 24 16.67 6.17 -1.62
CA ARG A 24 16.37 7.57 -1.24
C ARG A 24 14.92 7.95 -1.57
N LEU A 25 14.43 7.59 -2.76
CA LEU A 25 13.03 7.83 -3.12
C LEU A 25 12.07 7.07 -2.19
N ALA A 26 12.37 5.81 -1.87
CA ALA A 26 11.56 5.01 -0.94
C ALA A 26 11.55 5.58 0.48
N ALA A 27 12.67 6.14 0.94
CA ALA A 27 12.76 6.85 2.22
C ALA A 27 11.94 8.14 2.20
N ALA A 28 12.08 8.94 1.14
CA ALA A 28 11.35 10.19 0.95
C ALA A 28 9.84 9.99 0.75
N ALA A 29 9.40 8.78 0.36
CA ALA A 29 7.99 8.44 0.24
C ALA A 29 7.30 8.31 1.61
N ARG A 30 8.01 8.20 2.74
CA ARG A 30 7.36 8.10 4.05
C ARG A 30 6.48 9.31 4.33
N GLY A 31 5.25 9.08 4.79
CA GLY A 31 4.23 10.11 5.00
C GLY A 31 3.42 10.46 3.75
N LEU A 32 3.76 9.92 2.57
CA LEU A 32 3.09 10.24 1.31
C LEU A 32 1.69 9.60 1.21
N PRO A 33 0.60 10.38 1.09
CA PRO A 33 -0.74 9.83 0.86
C PRO A 33 -0.94 9.48 -0.62
N LEU A 34 -1.17 8.20 -0.92
CA LEU A 34 -1.28 7.72 -2.30
C LEU A 34 -2.66 7.98 -2.95
N GLY A 35 -3.66 8.39 -2.16
CA GLY A 35 -5.06 8.43 -2.59
C GLY A 35 -5.34 9.39 -3.74
N ALA A 36 -4.79 10.61 -3.68
CA ALA A 36 -5.05 11.62 -4.71
C ALA A 36 -4.40 11.26 -6.05
N ALA A 37 -3.14 10.80 -6.03
CA ALA A 37 -2.47 10.28 -7.22
C ALA A 37 -3.21 9.06 -7.81
N ALA A 38 -3.65 8.12 -6.96
CA ALA A 38 -4.42 6.97 -7.41
C ALA A 38 -5.74 7.35 -8.10
N ALA A 39 -6.42 8.40 -7.62
CA ALA A 39 -7.65 8.92 -8.23
C ALA A 39 -7.40 9.65 -9.56
N ALA A 40 -6.22 10.26 -9.73
CA ALA A 40 -5.85 10.98 -10.94
C ALA A 40 -5.43 10.05 -12.09
N ILE A 41 -4.73 8.95 -11.77
CA ILE A 41 -4.09 8.11 -12.81
C ILE A 41 -4.85 6.81 -13.12
N ALA A 42 -5.80 6.40 -12.28
CA ALA A 42 -6.48 5.12 -12.41
C ALA A 42 -7.98 5.21 -12.09
N SER A 43 -8.76 4.36 -12.75
CA SER A 43 -10.18 4.20 -12.42
C SER A 43 -10.37 3.80 -10.96
N PRO A 44 -11.41 4.29 -10.26
CA PRO A 44 -11.70 3.90 -8.87
C PRO A 44 -11.85 2.39 -8.68
N ARG A 45 -12.27 1.65 -9.72
CA ARG A 45 -12.43 0.18 -9.66
C ARG A 45 -11.16 -0.59 -10.04
N SER A 46 -10.09 0.10 -10.43
CA SER A 46 -8.85 -0.56 -10.84
C SER A 46 -8.18 -1.23 -9.64
N ARG A 47 -7.94 -2.55 -9.77
CA ARG A 47 -7.11 -3.29 -8.81
C ARG A 47 -5.68 -2.82 -9.01
N GLY A 48 -4.99 -2.45 -7.93
CA GLY A 48 -3.60 -1.96 -8.01
C GLY A 48 -3.45 -0.45 -8.15
N ARG A 49 -4.53 0.35 -8.18
CA ARG A 49 -4.46 1.83 -8.34
C ARG A 49 -3.45 2.54 -7.42
N HIS A 50 -3.29 2.09 -6.17
CA HIS A 50 -2.33 2.69 -5.24
C HIS A 50 -0.89 2.23 -5.51
N GLY A 51 -0.69 1.01 -6.03
CA GLY A 51 0.61 0.57 -6.53
C GLY A 51 1.03 1.38 -7.75
N ASN A 52 0.09 1.63 -8.66
CA ASN A 52 0.29 2.52 -9.81
C ASN A 52 0.63 3.95 -9.37
N ALA A 53 -0.02 4.44 -8.31
CA ALA A 53 0.26 5.77 -7.74
C ALA A 53 1.68 5.83 -7.17
N LEU A 54 2.10 4.79 -6.47
CA LEU A 54 3.47 4.68 -5.99
C LEU A 54 4.48 4.66 -7.15
N GLN A 55 4.26 3.84 -8.18
CA GLN A 55 5.12 3.81 -9.37
C GLN A 55 5.23 5.19 -10.02
N TRP A 56 4.10 5.88 -10.19
CA TRP A 56 4.09 7.25 -10.69
C TRP A 56 4.93 8.18 -9.81
N HIS A 57 4.76 8.15 -8.48
CA HIS A 57 5.59 8.95 -7.56
C HIS A 57 7.09 8.67 -7.70
N LEU A 58 7.48 7.43 -8.00
CA LEU A 58 8.85 7.01 -8.20
C LEU A 58 9.39 7.30 -9.62
N GLY A 59 8.66 8.04 -10.46
CA GLY A 59 9.12 8.41 -11.80
C GLY A 59 8.81 7.36 -12.88
N LEU A 60 8.13 6.26 -12.53
CA LEU A 60 7.85 5.18 -13.46
C LEU A 60 6.51 5.36 -14.17
N SER A 61 6.43 4.86 -15.41
CA SER A 61 5.15 4.69 -16.10
C SER A 61 4.29 3.65 -15.36
N PRO A 62 3.07 4.01 -14.91
CA PRO A 62 2.19 3.07 -14.24
C PRO A 62 1.87 1.89 -15.15
N HIS A 63 1.94 0.67 -14.62
CA HIS A 63 1.62 -0.51 -15.40
C HIS A 63 1.18 -1.67 -14.51
N ASP A 64 0.32 -2.50 -15.09
CA ASP A 64 -0.05 -3.78 -14.51
C ASP A 64 0.56 -4.90 -15.37
N ALA A 65 1.19 -5.89 -14.73
CA ALA A 65 1.57 -7.17 -15.34
C ALA A 65 2.72 -7.19 -16.37
N ARG A 66 3.77 -6.38 -16.19
CA ARG A 66 5.02 -6.61 -16.92
C ARG A 66 5.76 -7.82 -16.37
N ALA A 67 6.37 -8.62 -17.26
CA ALA A 67 7.15 -9.79 -16.87
C ALA A 67 8.46 -9.42 -16.16
N GLU A 68 9.02 -8.26 -16.48
CA GLU A 68 10.31 -7.81 -15.96
C GLU A 68 10.16 -6.97 -14.69
N PRO A 69 11.13 -6.99 -13.77
CA PRO A 69 11.10 -6.14 -12.59
C PRO A 69 10.99 -4.65 -12.93
N ASP A 70 10.30 -3.90 -12.07
CA ASP A 70 9.92 -2.50 -12.33
C ASP A 70 11.12 -1.56 -12.53
N TRP A 71 12.12 -1.63 -11.64
CA TRP A 71 13.27 -0.73 -11.65
C TRP A 71 14.44 -1.38 -12.37
N GLU A 72 14.81 -0.81 -13.51
CA GLU A 72 15.96 -1.23 -14.32
C GLU A 72 15.97 -2.73 -14.65
N ARG A 73 14.79 -3.36 -14.70
CA ARG A 73 14.62 -4.79 -14.97
C ARG A 73 15.29 -5.70 -13.92
N ARG A 74 15.58 -5.18 -12.72
CA ARG A 74 16.28 -5.87 -11.62
C ARG A 74 15.55 -5.86 -10.28
N ILE A 75 14.85 -4.79 -9.93
CA ILE A 75 14.16 -4.66 -8.64
C ILE A 75 12.66 -4.49 -8.87
N GLU A 76 11.86 -5.37 -8.27
CA GLU A 76 10.40 -5.26 -8.28
C GLU A 76 9.93 -4.32 -7.17
N ILE A 77 8.92 -3.49 -7.44
CA ILE A 77 8.35 -2.59 -6.44
C ILE A 77 6.96 -3.09 -6.07
N LYS A 78 6.76 -3.40 -4.80
CA LYS A 78 5.48 -3.91 -4.29
C LYS A 78 4.93 -3.04 -3.17
N LEU A 79 3.71 -2.53 -3.38
CA LEU A 79 2.96 -1.88 -2.31
C LEU A 79 2.31 -2.94 -1.39
N LEU A 80 2.77 -3.01 -0.15
CA LEU A 80 2.23 -3.88 0.89
C LEU A 80 1.31 -3.09 1.82
N THR A 81 0.03 -3.47 1.84
CA THR A 81 -0.94 -2.86 2.75
C THR A 81 -0.84 -3.47 4.15
N VAL A 82 -0.66 -2.63 5.17
CA VAL A 82 -0.49 -3.02 6.56
C VAL A 82 -1.51 -2.37 7.49
N TRP A 83 -1.85 -3.04 8.59
CA TRP A 83 -2.68 -2.46 9.65
C TRP A 83 -2.31 -3.04 11.01
N ARG A 84 -2.75 -2.35 12.07
CA ARG A 84 -2.49 -2.78 13.45
C ARG A 84 -3.61 -3.66 13.98
N THR A 85 -3.21 -4.72 14.67
CA THR A 85 -4.08 -5.54 15.53
C THR A 85 -3.55 -5.51 16.95
N ARG A 86 -4.26 -6.16 17.89
CA ARG A 86 -3.75 -6.35 19.25
C ARG A 86 -2.46 -7.19 19.30
N ALA A 87 -2.26 -8.08 18.33
CA ALA A 87 -1.09 -8.97 18.26
C ALA A 87 0.12 -8.33 17.54
N GLY A 88 -0.03 -7.14 16.96
CA GLY A 88 1.01 -6.48 16.19
C GLY A 88 0.56 -6.06 14.79
N LEU A 89 1.55 -5.77 13.93
CA LEU A 89 1.34 -5.44 12.53
C LEU A 89 0.98 -6.69 11.73
N VAL A 90 0.04 -6.53 10.81
CA VAL A 90 -0.37 -7.60 9.90
C VAL A 90 -0.58 -7.02 8.50
N CYS A 91 -0.57 -7.90 7.50
CA CYS A 91 -0.85 -7.59 6.11
C CYS A 91 -1.73 -8.67 5.49
N ASP A 92 -2.26 -8.39 4.30
CA ASP A 92 -2.87 -9.43 3.46
C ASP A 92 -1.79 -10.17 2.66
N LYS A 93 -2.16 -11.30 2.05
CA LYS A 93 -1.36 -11.90 0.97
C LYS A 93 -1.18 -10.92 -0.17
N LEU A 94 -0.07 -11.02 -0.90
CA LEU A 94 0.31 -10.07 -1.93
C LEU A 94 0.42 -10.75 -3.29
N LYS A 95 -0.18 -10.17 -4.34
CA LYS A 95 0.01 -10.62 -5.72
C LYS A 95 1.44 -10.29 -6.17
N VAL A 96 2.14 -11.30 -6.68
CA VAL A 96 3.46 -11.17 -7.30
C VAL A 96 3.31 -10.80 -8.77
N CYS A 97 2.70 -11.68 -9.56
CA CYS A 97 2.51 -11.53 -10.99
C CYS A 97 1.34 -12.40 -11.47
N ASP A 98 0.97 -12.26 -12.74
CA ASP A 98 0.01 -13.18 -13.37
C ASP A 98 0.64 -14.57 -13.59
N GLY A 99 -0.20 -15.59 -13.74
CA GLY A 99 0.21 -16.99 -13.71
C GLY A 99 1.12 -17.43 -14.86
N ASP A 100 1.15 -16.67 -15.95
CA ASP A 100 2.01 -16.84 -17.13
C ASP A 100 3.36 -16.14 -17.01
N ILE A 101 3.57 -15.36 -15.93
CA ILE A 101 4.83 -14.68 -15.64
C ILE A 101 5.61 -15.47 -14.60
N ASP A 102 6.92 -15.59 -14.81
CA ASP A 102 7.84 -16.20 -13.86
C ASP A 102 7.87 -15.39 -12.54
N PRO A 103 7.36 -15.94 -11.42
CA PRO A 103 7.33 -15.24 -10.14
C PRO A 103 8.72 -15.15 -9.50
N TRP A 104 9.67 -16.01 -9.86
CA TRP A 104 10.96 -16.10 -9.19
C TRP A 104 11.80 -14.88 -9.48
N ARG A 105 11.88 -14.47 -10.75
CA ARG A 105 12.53 -13.23 -11.17
C ARG A 105 11.90 -11.99 -10.52
N LYS A 106 10.58 -11.99 -10.30
CA LYS A 106 9.84 -10.93 -9.60
C LYS A 106 10.09 -10.89 -8.10
N LEU A 107 10.60 -11.98 -7.52
CA LEU A 107 10.90 -12.10 -6.09
C LEU A 107 12.39 -12.01 -5.78
N ASP A 108 13.26 -12.01 -6.79
CA ASP A 108 14.72 -11.97 -6.62
C ASP A 108 15.18 -10.79 -5.79
N ASN A 109 14.74 -9.58 -6.14
CA ASN A 109 14.97 -8.35 -5.40
C ASN A 109 13.69 -7.53 -5.40
N VAL A 110 13.17 -7.24 -4.21
CA VAL A 110 11.90 -6.55 -4.05
C VAL A 110 12.07 -5.38 -3.10
N LEU A 111 11.68 -4.19 -3.56
CA LEU A 111 11.37 -3.06 -2.70
C LEU A 111 9.91 -3.18 -2.26
N PHE A 112 9.70 -3.60 -1.02
CA PHE A 112 8.39 -3.51 -0.38
C PHE A 112 8.20 -2.10 0.15
N VAL A 113 7.18 -1.39 -0.33
CA VAL A 113 6.73 -0.12 0.25
C VAL A 113 5.48 -0.40 1.07
N LEU A 114 5.53 -0.08 2.35
CA LEU A 114 4.47 -0.37 3.31
C LEU A 114 3.53 0.84 3.35
N ALA A 115 2.23 0.61 3.18
CA ALA A 115 1.22 1.64 3.32
C ALA A 115 0.11 1.22 4.29
N ASP A 116 -0.33 2.17 5.12
CA ASP A 116 -1.42 1.95 6.05
C ASP A 116 -2.74 1.66 5.30
N ARG A 117 -3.48 0.65 5.75
CA ARG A 117 -4.70 0.16 5.08
C ARG A 117 -5.80 1.19 5.03
N LEU A 118 -5.94 2.00 6.06
CA LEU A 118 -7.03 2.96 6.21
C LEU A 118 -6.74 4.23 5.41
N THR A 119 -5.52 4.75 5.55
CA THR A 119 -5.14 6.07 5.02
C THR A 119 -4.46 6.01 3.65
N ARG A 120 -3.93 4.83 3.27
CA ARG A 120 -3.06 4.65 2.09
C ARG A 120 -1.81 5.53 2.13
N VAL A 121 -1.44 6.00 3.31
CA VAL A 121 -0.18 6.72 3.55
C VAL A 121 0.96 5.72 3.61
N VAL A 122 2.06 6.01 2.91
CA VAL A 122 3.29 5.22 3.01
C VAL A 122 3.89 5.41 4.40
N VAL A 123 4.13 4.31 5.11
CA VAL A 123 4.59 4.28 6.50
C VAL A 123 6.03 3.80 6.64
N GLY A 124 6.59 3.18 5.60
CA GLY A 124 7.97 2.73 5.55
C GLY A 124 8.25 1.92 4.29
N HIS A 125 9.47 1.39 4.19
CA HIS A 125 9.88 0.51 3.10
C HIS A 125 10.88 -0.55 3.58
N ARG A 126 11.10 -1.60 2.78
CA ARG A 126 12.10 -2.64 3.04
C ARG A 126 12.57 -3.28 1.74
N PHE A 127 13.88 -3.33 1.55
CA PHE A 127 14.50 -4.17 0.52
C PHE A 127 14.59 -5.61 0.99
N VAL A 128 14.25 -6.53 0.10
CA VAL A 128 14.28 -7.97 0.35
C VAL A 128 14.83 -8.66 -0.87
N THR A 129 15.91 -9.41 -0.67
CA THR A 129 16.46 -10.34 -1.66
C THR A 129 15.98 -11.76 -1.35
N ARG A 130 15.75 -12.57 -2.39
CA ARG A 130 15.44 -14.00 -2.28
C ARG A 130 16.70 -14.81 -1.97
N ASP A 131 17.15 -14.72 -0.73
CA ASP A 131 18.35 -15.37 -0.21
C ASP A 131 18.08 -16.18 1.08
N GLY A 132 19.03 -17.02 1.49
CA GLY A 132 18.98 -17.77 2.75
C GLY A 132 17.63 -18.44 3.06
N ASP A 133 17.08 -18.14 4.23
CA ASP A 133 15.79 -18.68 4.69
C ASP A 133 14.61 -18.24 3.80
N ARG A 134 14.69 -17.06 3.19
CA ARG A 134 13.66 -16.57 2.27
C ARG A 134 13.64 -17.39 0.99
N HIS A 135 14.82 -17.71 0.44
CA HIS A 135 14.96 -18.63 -0.68
C HIS A 135 14.38 -20.01 -0.33
N THR A 136 14.88 -20.62 0.75
CA THR A 136 14.50 -21.98 1.16
C THR A 136 12.99 -22.10 1.39
N SER A 137 12.38 -21.14 2.09
CA SER A 137 10.95 -21.15 2.38
C SER A 137 10.07 -20.96 1.14
N LEU A 138 10.47 -20.11 0.20
CA LEU A 138 9.74 -19.93 -1.06
C LEU A 138 9.88 -21.16 -1.97
N VAL A 139 11.08 -21.74 -2.10
CA VAL A 139 11.32 -22.94 -2.91
C VAL A 139 10.57 -24.15 -2.36
N ALA A 140 10.46 -24.29 -1.04
CA ALA A 140 9.69 -25.37 -0.42
C ALA A 140 8.22 -25.40 -0.88
N ALA A 141 7.65 -24.25 -1.27
CA ALA A 141 6.29 -24.17 -1.79
C ALA A 141 6.08 -24.95 -3.11
N TRP A 142 7.14 -25.21 -3.89
CA TRP A 142 7.07 -26.02 -5.11
C TRP A 142 6.59 -27.45 -4.86
N ARG A 143 6.86 -27.98 -3.67
CA ARG A 143 6.51 -29.36 -3.28
C ARG A 143 5.29 -29.45 -2.36
N ALA A 144 4.70 -28.32 -1.99
CA ALA A 144 3.60 -28.26 -1.04
C ALA A 144 2.26 -28.64 -1.71
N ASP A 145 1.41 -29.37 -1.01
CA ASP A 145 0.02 -29.56 -1.41
C ASP A 145 -0.80 -28.33 -1.01
N THR A 146 -1.16 -27.51 -1.99
CA THR A 146 -1.88 -26.26 -1.76
C THR A 146 -3.27 -26.41 -1.12
N HIS A 147 -3.82 -27.63 -1.04
CA HIS A 147 -5.11 -27.92 -0.40
C HIS A 147 -4.98 -28.10 1.12
N PHE A 148 -3.88 -28.68 1.59
CA PHE A 148 -3.67 -29.00 3.00
C PHE A 148 -2.59 -28.13 3.65
N ASP A 149 -1.61 -27.70 2.86
CA ASP A 149 -0.50 -26.87 3.33
C ASP A 149 -0.84 -25.37 3.27
N ALA A 150 -0.06 -24.60 4.02
CA ALA A 150 -0.05 -23.14 3.96
C ALA A 150 1.27 -22.63 3.33
N PRO A 151 1.52 -22.91 2.04
CA PRO A 151 2.79 -22.58 1.40
C PRO A 151 3.04 -21.07 1.35
N ALA A 152 4.31 -20.69 1.35
CA ALA A 152 4.76 -19.30 1.26
C ALA A 152 4.41 -18.63 -0.07
N LEU A 153 4.44 -19.40 -1.17
CA LEU A 153 4.11 -18.97 -2.53
C LEU A 153 3.05 -19.92 -3.09
N PHE A 154 2.01 -19.41 -3.74
CA PHE A 154 0.97 -20.23 -4.34
C PHE A 154 0.30 -19.50 -5.50
N VAL A 155 -0.37 -20.26 -6.37
CA VAL A 155 -1.21 -19.69 -7.43
C VAL A 155 -2.66 -19.65 -6.92
N GLU A 156 -3.37 -18.55 -7.16
CA GLU A 156 -4.82 -18.51 -6.99
C GLU A 156 -5.51 -18.14 -8.29
N ALA A 157 -6.48 -18.97 -8.68
CA ALA A 157 -7.50 -18.61 -9.66
C ALA A 157 -8.68 -17.94 -8.95
N ARG A 158 -9.02 -16.74 -9.41
CA ARG A 158 -10.26 -16.05 -9.05
C ARG A 158 -11.18 -16.04 -10.25
N ASP A 159 -12.41 -16.48 -10.05
CA ASP A 159 -13.45 -16.38 -11.06
C ASP A 159 -13.86 -14.92 -11.23
N GLY A 160 -13.94 -14.47 -12.48
CA GLY A 160 -14.44 -13.16 -12.88
C GLY A 160 -15.19 -13.26 -14.20
N GLU A 161 -15.87 -12.19 -14.60
CA GLU A 161 -16.74 -12.14 -15.80
C GLU A 161 -16.02 -12.50 -17.12
N GLY A 162 -14.67 -12.54 -17.13
CA GLY A 162 -13.84 -12.95 -18.27
C GLY A 162 -13.06 -14.26 -18.06
N GLY A 163 -13.46 -15.12 -17.12
CA GLY A 163 -12.79 -16.38 -16.79
C GLY A 163 -11.75 -16.29 -15.68
N ALA A 164 -11.26 -17.46 -15.26
CA ALA A 164 -10.25 -17.57 -14.21
C ALA A 164 -8.91 -17.00 -14.70
N ARG A 165 -8.42 -15.92 -14.06
CA ARG A 165 -7.06 -15.40 -14.26
C ARG A 165 -6.18 -15.83 -13.09
N PRO A 166 -5.38 -16.91 -13.24
CA PRO A 166 -4.47 -17.33 -12.19
C PRO A 166 -3.39 -16.28 -11.97
N ALA A 167 -2.97 -16.11 -10.72
CA ALA A 167 -1.86 -15.23 -10.36
C ALA A 167 -1.08 -15.82 -9.19
N TYR A 168 0.22 -15.54 -9.14
CA TYR A 168 1.08 -15.90 -8.03
C TYR A 168 0.86 -14.94 -6.85
N TYR A 169 0.81 -15.49 -5.65
CA TYR A 169 0.70 -14.75 -4.41
C TYR A 169 1.72 -15.24 -3.38
N VAL A 170 2.29 -14.31 -2.64
CA VAL A 170 3.02 -14.60 -1.41
C VAL A 170 2.06 -14.54 -0.22
N ALA A 171 2.16 -15.53 0.67
CA ALA A 171 1.35 -15.65 1.87
C ALA A 171 1.59 -14.51 2.86
N ALA A 172 0.51 -14.08 3.53
CA ALA A 172 0.60 -13.09 4.61
C ALA A 172 1.55 -13.52 5.74
N ALA A 173 1.59 -14.82 6.07
CA ALA A 173 2.48 -15.35 7.11
C ALA A 173 3.96 -15.20 6.72
N TRP A 174 4.31 -15.44 5.45
CA TRP A 174 5.67 -15.25 4.95
C TRP A 174 6.06 -13.77 4.97
N LEU A 175 5.16 -12.88 4.54
CA LEU A 175 5.36 -11.43 4.59
C LEU A 175 5.55 -10.94 6.03
N ALA A 176 4.77 -11.45 6.97
CA ALA A 176 4.91 -11.13 8.39
C ALA A 176 6.28 -11.56 8.95
N ALA A 177 6.78 -12.74 8.56
CA ALA A 177 8.05 -13.26 9.05
C ALA A 177 9.28 -12.56 8.43
N HIS A 178 9.23 -12.22 7.15
CA HIS A 178 10.42 -11.79 6.41
C HIS A 178 10.42 -10.32 5.97
N VAL A 179 9.26 -9.66 5.96
CA VAL A 179 9.10 -8.30 5.43
C VAL A 179 8.66 -7.32 6.51
N LEU A 180 7.61 -7.65 7.28
CA LEU A 180 7.06 -6.71 8.24
C LEU A 180 8.06 -6.41 9.38
N PRO A 181 8.24 -5.14 9.76
CA PRO A 181 8.96 -4.79 10.99
C PRO A 181 8.10 -5.12 12.22
N THR A 182 8.73 -5.21 13.38
CA THR A 182 8.04 -5.44 14.66
C THR A 182 7.09 -4.30 15.03
N ASP A 183 7.52 -3.05 14.77
CA ASP A 183 6.69 -1.86 14.92
C ASP A 183 6.79 -0.94 13.71
N LEU A 184 5.83 -0.01 13.62
CA LEU A 184 5.82 1.03 12.60
C LEU A 184 4.87 2.16 13.02
N SER A 185 5.40 3.38 13.05
CA SER A 185 4.62 4.61 13.30
C SER A 185 3.62 4.87 12.16
N GLY A 186 2.52 5.55 12.44
CA GLY A 186 1.55 5.97 11.41
C GLY A 186 0.62 4.86 10.91
N VAL A 187 0.68 3.66 11.50
CA VAL A 187 -0.22 2.55 11.16
C VAL A 187 -1.40 2.49 12.11
N PHE A 188 -2.61 2.59 11.55
CA PHE A 188 -3.86 2.58 12.27
C PHE A 188 -4.43 1.16 12.42
N ALA A 189 -5.30 0.99 13.41
CA ALA A 189 -6.08 -0.22 13.52
C ALA A 189 -7.07 -0.32 12.34
N GLY A 190 -7.25 -1.53 11.81
CA GLY A 190 -8.23 -1.76 10.75
C GLY A 190 -9.64 -1.47 11.25
N LEU A 191 -10.34 -0.51 10.62
CA LEU A 191 -11.76 -0.29 10.85
C LEU A 191 -12.57 -1.34 10.08
N ARG A 192 -13.30 -2.22 10.79
CA ARG A 192 -14.22 -3.18 10.17
C ARG A 192 -15.32 -2.39 9.45
N GLY A 193 -15.51 -2.62 8.14
CA GLY A 193 -16.56 -1.97 7.34
C GLY A 193 -16.03 -1.11 6.19
N ALA A 194 -14.95 -0.36 6.42
CA ALA A 194 -14.34 0.55 5.44
C ALA A 194 -13.80 -0.14 4.16
N ALA A 195 -13.72 -1.48 4.16
CA ALA A 195 -13.33 -2.25 2.98
C ALA A 195 -14.51 -2.64 2.07
N ARG A 196 -15.76 -2.55 2.55
CA ARG A 196 -16.95 -3.03 1.80
C ARG A 196 -17.53 -2.00 0.84
N SER A 197 -17.26 -0.71 1.04
CA SER A 197 -17.83 0.43 0.28
C SER A 197 -16.78 1.25 -0.49
N GLY A 198 -15.51 0.80 -0.51
CA GLY A 198 -14.36 1.56 -1.04
C GLY A 198 -13.66 2.39 0.03
N ASP A 199 -12.57 3.09 -0.33
CA ASP A 199 -11.81 3.88 0.67
C ASP A 199 -12.70 4.99 1.28
N PRO A 200 -12.72 5.16 2.62
CA PRO A 200 -13.54 6.18 3.28
C PRO A 200 -13.03 7.59 3.01
N LEU A 201 -13.90 8.59 3.21
CA LEU A 201 -13.50 9.98 3.21
C LEU A 201 -12.82 10.33 4.54
N LEU A 202 -11.56 10.75 4.46
CA LEU A 202 -10.76 11.07 5.62
C LEU A 202 -10.91 12.55 5.99
N ALA A 203 -10.96 12.84 7.29
CA ALA A 203 -10.85 14.18 7.84
C ALA A 203 -9.92 14.14 9.06
N VAL A 204 -9.32 15.27 9.40
CA VAL A 204 -8.31 15.34 10.46
C VAL A 204 -8.81 16.27 11.56
N ALA A 205 -8.70 15.81 12.80
CA ALA A 205 -9.04 16.58 13.99
C ALA A 205 -7.80 16.80 14.86
N ASP A 206 -7.75 17.99 15.47
CA ASP A 206 -6.78 18.32 16.50
C ASP A 206 -7.26 17.81 17.87
N GLU A 207 -6.34 17.74 18.84
CA GLU A 207 -6.62 17.14 20.15
C GLU A 207 -7.71 17.88 20.96
N GLY A 208 -8.06 19.10 20.55
CA GLY A 208 -9.08 19.95 21.16
C GLY A 208 -10.43 20.02 20.44
N SER A 209 -10.66 19.32 19.32
CA SER A 209 -11.84 19.52 18.45
C SER A 209 -13.20 19.11 19.04
N GLY A 210 -13.32 18.79 20.33
CA GLY A 210 -14.61 18.68 21.04
C GLY A 210 -15.63 17.64 20.53
N GLY A 211 -15.27 16.77 19.57
CA GLY A 211 -16.17 15.79 18.94
C GLY A 211 -16.85 16.25 17.66
N ALA A 212 -16.49 17.42 17.11
CA ALA A 212 -16.96 17.86 15.80
C ALA A 212 -15.88 18.64 15.03
N ILE A 213 -15.80 18.44 13.72
CA ILE A 213 -14.97 19.23 12.81
C ILE A 213 -15.74 19.62 11.56
N THR A 214 -15.19 20.55 10.80
CA THR A 214 -15.73 20.95 9.50
C THR A 214 -15.26 19.98 8.42
N CYS A 215 -16.18 19.49 7.59
CA CYS A 215 -15.86 18.71 6.40
C CYS A 215 -15.05 19.58 5.44
N PRO A 216 -13.81 19.18 5.07
CA PRO A 216 -12.95 19.99 4.21
C PRO A 216 -13.46 20.06 2.76
N ARG A 217 -14.50 19.29 2.41
CA ARG A 217 -15.03 19.17 1.05
C ARG A 217 -16.29 19.99 0.82
N CYS A 218 -17.16 20.10 1.83
CA CYS A 218 -18.47 20.75 1.69
C CYS A 218 -18.80 21.74 2.82
N GLY A 219 -17.95 21.86 3.84
CA GLY A 219 -18.19 22.77 4.97
C GLY A 219 -19.19 22.29 6.02
N ALA A 220 -19.89 21.16 5.83
CA ALA A 220 -20.81 20.63 6.82
C ALA A 220 -20.09 20.08 8.06
N ALA A 221 -20.78 20.02 9.20
CA ALA A 221 -20.22 19.44 10.42
C ALA A 221 -20.04 17.91 10.27
N ILE A 222 -18.94 17.38 10.81
CA ILE A 222 -18.68 15.95 10.95
C ILE A 222 -18.53 15.65 12.44
N GLY A 223 -19.46 14.87 13.00
CA GLY A 223 -19.44 14.44 14.38
C GLY A 223 -18.67 13.12 14.57
N PHE A 224 -17.95 12.99 15.68
CA PHE A 224 -17.20 11.78 16.04
C PHE A 224 -17.06 11.66 17.56
N ASP A 225 -16.70 10.47 18.05
CA ASP A 225 -16.38 10.25 19.47
C ASP A 225 -14.94 10.71 19.78
N PRO A 226 -14.74 11.83 20.53
CA PRO A 226 -13.41 12.36 20.81
C PRO A 226 -12.60 11.47 21.75
N GLU A 227 -13.25 10.71 22.65
CA GLU A 227 -12.54 9.81 23.56
C GLU A 227 -12.05 8.57 22.81
N ALA A 228 -12.88 8.00 21.94
CA ALA A 228 -12.44 6.94 21.04
C ALA A 228 -11.32 7.42 20.10
N LEU A 229 -11.38 8.66 19.59
CA LEU A 229 -10.31 9.23 18.76
C LEU A 229 -8.99 9.32 19.53
N ARG A 230 -8.98 9.85 20.76
CA ARG A 230 -7.76 9.92 21.58
C ARG A 230 -7.15 8.54 21.83
N ARG A 231 -7.97 7.53 22.12
CA ARG A 231 -7.51 6.16 22.37
C ARG A 231 -6.99 5.48 21.10
N ARG A 232 -7.75 5.56 20.00
CA ARG A 232 -7.54 4.73 18.80
C ARG A 232 -6.78 5.42 17.68
N GLY A 233 -6.77 6.75 17.65
CA GLY A 233 -6.18 7.56 16.59
C GLY A 233 -7.06 7.75 15.36
N ALA A 234 -7.98 6.83 15.10
CA ALA A 234 -8.93 6.89 14.00
C ALA A 234 -10.29 6.36 14.44
N VAL A 235 -11.37 7.04 14.06
CA VAL A 235 -12.75 6.65 14.39
C VAL A 235 -13.71 6.89 13.23
N PRO A 236 -14.73 6.05 13.05
CA PRO A 236 -15.86 6.37 12.19
C PRO A 236 -16.49 7.71 12.59
N ALA A 237 -17.04 8.41 11.61
CA ALA A 237 -17.65 9.71 11.82
C ALA A 237 -18.97 9.86 11.05
N HIS A 238 -19.82 10.74 11.54
CA HIS A 238 -21.15 11.00 11.01
C HIS A 238 -21.17 12.36 10.33
N HIS A 239 -21.57 12.40 9.07
CA HIS A 239 -21.69 13.65 8.32
C HIS A 239 -23.04 14.32 8.62
N GLY A 240 -23.01 15.59 9.01
CA GLY A 240 -24.20 16.40 9.25
C GLY A 240 -24.92 16.83 7.97
N LEU A 241 -26.16 17.29 8.12
CA LEU A 241 -26.97 17.86 7.02
C LEU A 241 -26.35 19.16 6.47
N PRO A 242 -26.61 19.51 5.19
CA PRO A 242 -27.52 18.87 4.23
C PRO A 242 -26.89 17.75 3.37
N LEU A 243 -27.66 16.70 3.08
CA LEU A 243 -27.26 15.51 2.30
C LEU A 243 -27.03 15.76 0.80
N ALA A 244 -27.17 17.00 0.32
CA ALA A 244 -27.05 17.33 -1.10
C ALA A 244 -25.59 17.23 -1.63
N ALA A 245 -24.60 17.28 -0.75
CA ALA A 245 -23.19 17.15 -1.14
C ALA A 245 -22.81 15.67 -1.41
N PRO A 246 -22.07 15.35 -2.48
CA PRO A 246 -21.66 13.98 -2.80
C PRO A 246 -20.88 13.26 -1.69
N CYS A 247 -20.21 14.02 -0.82
CA CYS A 247 -19.52 13.44 0.33
C CYS A 247 -20.50 12.89 1.38
N ALA A 248 -21.69 13.46 1.54
CA ALA A 248 -22.61 13.14 2.65
C ALA A 248 -23.10 11.69 2.64
N THR A 249 -23.09 11.02 1.48
CA THR A 249 -23.50 9.61 1.34
C THR A 249 -22.34 8.63 1.50
N ARG A 250 -21.10 9.13 1.66
CA ARG A 250 -19.90 8.31 1.83
C ARG A 250 -19.54 8.15 3.30
N GLU A 251 -18.96 7.00 3.61
CA GLU A 251 -18.37 6.74 4.93
C GLU A 251 -17.27 7.76 5.23
N HIS A 252 -17.31 8.32 6.44
CA HIS A 252 -16.29 9.24 6.94
C HIS A 252 -15.51 8.61 8.08
N VAL A 253 -14.22 8.94 8.13
CA VAL A 253 -13.33 8.60 9.23
C VAL A 253 -12.56 9.85 9.65
N VAL A 254 -12.56 10.12 10.95
CA VAL A 254 -11.75 11.19 11.54
C VAL A 254 -10.46 10.60 12.09
N LEU A 255 -9.35 11.23 11.75
CA LEU A 255 -7.99 10.88 12.16
C LEU A 255 -7.45 11.92 13.14
N SER A 256 -6.68 11.47 14.12
CA SER A 256 -6.00 12.31 15.08
C SER A 256 -4.73 12.86 14.44
N ARG A 257 -4.60 14.20 14.37
CA ARG A 257 -3.46 14.86 13.74
C ARG A 257 -2.12 14.41 14.32
N SER A 258 -2.03 14.23 15.64
CA SER A 258 -0.79 13.83 16.34
C SER A 258 -0.31 12.42 16.00
N ARG A 259 -1.13 11.61 15.31
CA ARG A 259 -0.75 10.26 14.86
C ARG A 259 -0.47 10.15 13.37
N LEU A 260 -0.61 11.24 12.63
CA LEU A 260 -0.33 11.26 11.20
C LEU A 260 1.16 11.40 10.94
N LEU A 261 1.63 10.74 9.89
CA LEU A 261 2.93 11.03 9.32
C LEU A 261 2.79 12.21 8.36
N VAL A 262 3.71 13.14 8.47
CA VAL A 262 3.90 14.21 7.49
C VAL A 262 4.98 13.75 6.51
N ASN A 263 4.77 14.00 5.22
CA ASN A 263 5.80 13.81 4.23
C ASN A 263 6.74 15.03 4.23
N ASP A 264 8.03 14.81 4.39
CA ASP A 264 9.01 15.90 4.48
C ASP A 264 9.21 16.65 3.16
N VAL A 265 8.91 15.99 2.02
CA VAL A 265 9.07 16.59 0.69
C VAL A 265 7.88 17.48 0.33
N LEU A 266 6.65 17.02 0.57
CA LEU A 266 5.44 17.80 0.34
C LEU A 266 5.19 18.84 1.44
N GLY A 267 5.63 18.57 2.67
CA GLY A 267 5.30 19.36 3.85
C GLY A 267 3.92 19.03 4.44
N ALA A 268 3.64 19.62 5.60
CA ALA A 268 2.47 19.28 6.42
C ALA A 268 1.13 19.62 5.72
N ASP A 269 1.01 20.82 5.17
CA ASP A 269 -0.25 21.30 4.62
C ASP A 269 -0.66 20.52 3.36
N ASP A 270 0.29 20.28 2.45
CA ASP A 270 0.04 19.50 1.25
C ASP A 270 -0.21 18.02 1.58
N THR A 271 0.50 17.46 2.56
CA THR A 271 0.21 16.10 3.05
C THR A 271 -1.23 15.99 3.53
N LEU A 272 -1.70 16.94 4.34
CA LEU A 272 -3.06 16.93 4.88
C LEU A 272 -4.11 17.15 3.79
N ALA A 273 -3.90 18.12 2.91
CA ALA A 273 -4.79 18.39 1.80
C ALA A 273 -4.92 17.16 0.88
N THR A 274 -3.82 16.45 0.64
CA THR A 274 -3.79 15.23 -0.18
C THR A 274 -4.51 14.08 0.52
N LEU A 275 -4.24 13.87 1.82
CA LEU A 275 -4.91 12.86 2.65
C LEU A 275 -6.42 13.09 2.70
N GLN A 276 -6.84 14.35 2.80
CA GLN A 276 -8.26 14.74 2.79
C GLN A 276 -8.85 14.82 1.37
N SER A 277 -8.09 14.50 0.33
CA SER A 277 -8.55 14.49 -1.07
C SER A 277 -9.17 15.83 -1.51
N VAL A 278 -8.57 16.94 -1.07
CA VAL A 278 -8.98 18.31 -1.47
C VAL A 278 -7.99 18.97 -2.42
N VAL A 279 -6.88 18.29 -2.73
CA VAL A 279 -5.93 18.72 -3.76
C VAL A 279 -6.50 18.46 -5.15
N ARG A 280 -6.39 19.44 -6.03
CA ARG A 280 -6.77 19.31 -7.44
C ARG A 280 -5.71 18.51 -8.20
N HIS A 281 -6.14 17.72 -9.18
CA HIS A 281 -5.25 16.81 -9.92
C HIS A 281 -4.07 17.53 -10.62
N ASP A 282 -4.29 18.76 -11.10
CA ASP A 282 -3.28 19.62 -11.75
C ASP A 282 -2.23 20.17 -10.77
N ARG A 283 -2.41 19.97 -9.46
CA ARG A 283 -1.49 20.38 -8.40
C ARG A 283 -0.80 19.21 -7.71
N LEU A 284 -0.95 18.00 -8.23
CA LEU A 284 -0.26 16.84 -7.69
C LEU A 284 1.20 16.89 -8.09
N THR A 285 2.07 16.91 -7.09
CA THR A 285 3.51 16.86 -7.31
C THR A 285 4.02 15.44 -7.15
N ARG A 286 4.82 15.00 -8.11
CA ARG A 286 5.44 13.68 -8.10
C ARG A 286 6.69 13.73 -7.22
N LEU A 287 6.94 12.66 -6.47
CA LEU A 287 8.07 12.63 -5.54
C LEU A 287 9.42 12.71 -6.28
N ALA A 288 9.52 11.99 -7.40
CA ALA A 288 10.70 12.01 -8.27
C ALA A 288 11.03 13.39 -8.86
N ASP A 289 10.09 14.34 -8.89
CA ASP A 289 10.34 15.68 -9.45
C ASP A 289 11.08 16.60 -8.46
N HIS A 290 11.22 16.20 -7.18
CA HIS A 290 11.85 17.01 -6.13
C HIS A 290 13.37 16.80 -5.99
N GLY A 291 13.99 15.98 -6.84
CA GLY A 291 15.43 15.77 -6.85
C GLY A 291 15.93 15.42 -8.24
N ALA A 292 17.16 15.82 -8.58
CA ALA A 292 17.76 15.39 -9.83
C ALA A 292 17.98 13.87 -9.79
N GLU A 293 17.48 13.17 -10.82
CA GLU A 293 17.88 11.79 -11.10
C GLU A 293 19.39 11.80 -11.38
N PRO A 294 20.20 10.99 -10.67
CA PRO A 294 21.63 10.97 -10.89
C PRO A 294 21.97 10.24 -12.19
N ASP A 295 23.04 10.67 -12.88
CA ASP A 295 23.52 10.03 -14.12
C ASP A 295 23.93 8.55 -13.95
N ASP A 296 24.22 8.16 -12.70
CA ASP A 296 24.53 6.79 -12.30
C ASP A 296 23.73 6.42 -11.04
N HIS A 297 23.00 5.33 -11.13
CA HIS A 297 22.14 4.79 -10.08
C HIS A 297 22.90 3.99 -9.00
N ARG A 298 24.24 3.95 -9.06
CA ARG A 298 25.21 3.36 -8.11
C ARG A 298 24.67 2.11 -7.42
N HIS A 299 25.03 0.97 -8.00
CA HIS A 299 24.68 -0.38 -7.53
C HIS A 299 25.59 -0.84 -6.39
#